data_AF-G2QDM2-F1
#
_entry.id   AF-G2QDM2-F1
#
_cell.length_a   1.000
_cell.length_b   1.000
_cell.length_c   1.000
_cell.angle_alpha   90.00
_cell.angle_beta   90.00
_cell.angle_gamma   90.00
#
_symmetry.space_group_name_H-M   'P 1'
#
loop_
_entity.id
_entity.type
_entity.pdbx_description
1 polymer ?
#
loop_
_entity_poly.entity_id
_entity_poly.type
_entity_poly.pdbx_seq_one_letter_code
_entity_poly.pdbx_strand_id
1 'polypeptide(L)'
;MSYAEVASKGPKQSPEEAAAPQPPQVQQTTASSTGSLVDVDTPSVHTVPSDYASQEVKTETQAGRIEREEVAQEEAEARAHAEADLAKKKARGGAGARARRAESWLAKHFETVGEGGAAGALALANIMAVVGLSGWLGFKAWGLYDRGTLGWKEAGIGLGVLGAVGVAEGFFLNYLSQTKGKQQ
;
A
#
# COMPACT_ATOMS: atom_id res chain seq x y z
N MET A 1 -3.55 37.87 31.54
CA MET A 1 -4.24 38.51 30.41
C MET A 1 -4.06 37.63 29.19
N SER A 2 -5.08 36.86 28.80
CA SER A 2 -5.02 35.96 27.64
C SER A 2 -5.57 36.64 26.39
N TYR A 3 -4.90 36.48 25.25
CA TYR A 3 -5.37 36.98 23.95
C TYR A 3 -6.77 36.49 23.58
N ALA A 4 -7.12 35.27 24.02
CA ALA A 4 -8.44 34.70 23.80
C ALA A 4 -9.55 35.48 24.52
N GLU A 5 -9.24 36.03 25.69
CA GLU A 5 -10.22 36.76 26.52
C GLU A 5 -10.52 38.15 25.93
N VAL A 6 -9.51 38.80 25.34
CA VAL A 6 -9.65 40.08 24.64
C VAL A 6 -10.44 39.90 23.33
N ALA A 7 -10.19 38.82 22.58
CA ALA A 7 -10.91 38.52 21.33
C ALA A 7 -12.40 38.23 21.56
N SER A 8 -12.76 37.63 22.70
CA SER A 8 -14.16 37.28 23.03
C SER A 8 -15.05 38.48 23.39
N LYS A 9 -14.46 39.65 23.67
CA LYS A 9 -15.17 40.88 24.04
C LYS A 9 -15.44 41.82 22.84
N GLY A 10 -15.08 41.41 21.62
CA GLY A 10 -15.39 42.16 20.41
C GLY A 10 -16.90 42.20 20.09
N PRO A 11 -17.34 43.17 19.27
CA PRO A 11 -18.72 43.22 18.81
C PRO A 11 -19.08 41.92 18.08
N LYS A 12 -20.17 41.28 18.50
CA LYS A 12 -20.66 40.05 17.87
C LYS A 12 -21.27 40.41 16.51
N GLN A 13 -20.83 39.73 15.46
CA GLN A 13 -21.35 39.88 14.10
C GLN A 13 -22.86 39.64 14.10
N SER A 14 -23.61 40.51 13.42
CA SER A 14 -25.04 40.35 13.26
C SER A 14 -25.36 39.10 12.42
N PRO A 15 -26.51 38.43 12.61
CA PRO A 15 -26.84 37.23 11.84
C PRO A 15 -26.95 37.49 10.33
N GLU A 16 -27.24 38.73 9.93
CA GLU A 16 -27.27 39.14 8.52
C GLU A 16 -25.87 39.27 7.93
N GLU A 17 -24.88 39.77 8.68
CA GLU A 17 -23.49 39.85 8.24
C GLU A 17 -22.81 38.47 8.21
N ALA A 18 -23.25 37.52 9.04
CA ALA A 18 -22.72 36.16 9.07
C ALA A 18 -23.28 35.28 7.94
N ALA A 19 -24.29 35.76 7.21
CA ALA A 19 -24.87 35.04 6.09
C ALA A 19 -23.92 35.04 4.88
N ALA A 20 -23.72 33.86 4.29
CA ALA A 20 -23.00 33.74 3.02
C ALA A 20 -23.76 34.49 1.90
N PRO A 21 -23.06 35.13 0.96
CA PRO A 21 -23.69 35.79 -0.18
C PRO A 21 -24.52 34.77 -0.98
N GLN A 22 -25.73 35.15 -1.41
CA GLN A 22 -26.56 34.26 -2.21
C GLN A 22 -25.89 33.94 -3.55
N PRO A 23 -25.89 32.67 -3.99
CA PRO A 23 -25.28 32.29 -5.25
C PRO A 23 -26.03 32.92 -6.44
N PRO A 24 -25.32 33.30 -7.52
CA PRO A 24 -25.95 33.87 -8.70
C PRO A 24 -26.93 32.86 -9.33
N GLN A 25 -28.16 33.29 -9.58
CA GLN A 25 -29.18 32.47 -10.22
C GLN A 25 -29.04 32.57 -11.75
N VAL A 26 -28.98 31.42 -12.42
CA VAL A 26 -29.01 31.34 -13.89
C VAL A 26 -30.46 31.50 -14.34
N GLN A 27 -30.74 32.51 -15.18
CA GLN A 27 -32.07 32.66 -15.79
C GLN A 27 -32.32 31.47 -16.73
N GLN A 28 -33.26 30.59 -16.34
CA GLN A 28 -33.72 29.52 -17.24
C GLN A 28 -34.73 30.10 -18.22
N THR A 29 -34.27 30.56 -19.38
CA THR A 29 -35.14 30.84 -20.50
C THR A 29 -35.57 29.50 -21.10
N THR A 30 -36.81 29.08 -20.86
CA THR A 30 -37.42 27.83 -21.33
C THR A 30 -37.69 27.80 -22.85
N ALA A 31 -36.86 28.47 -23.65
CA ALA A 31 -37.01 28.60 -25.10
C ALA A 31 -35.70 28.27 -25.84
N SER A 32 -34.94 27.28 -25.35
CA SER A 32 -33.90 26.66 -26.17
C SER A 32 -34.59 25.73 -27.19
N SER A 33 -34.72 26.25 -28.41
CA SER A 33 -35.39 25.64 -29.55
C SER A 33 -34.77 24.29 -29.90
N THR A 34 -35.48 23.18 -29.64
CA THR A 34 -35.08 21.82 -30.01
C THR A 34 -35.31 21.49 -31.49
N GLY A 35 -35.81 22.44 -32.29
CA GLY A 35 -36.23 22.22 -33.68
C GLY A 35 -35.12 22.23 -34.75
N SER A 36 -33.84 22.36 -34.37
CA SER A 36 -32.71 22.43 -35.32
C SER A 36 -31.59 21.44 -34.98
N LEU A 37 -31.91 20.26 -34.45
CA LEU A 37 -30.99 19.12 -34.54
C LEU A 37 -31.15 18.49 -35.94
N VAL A 38 -30.42 19.03 -36.91
CA VAL A 38 -30.46 18.63 -38.35
C VAL A 38 -29.83 17.25 -38.61
N ASP A 39 -29.51 16.48 -37.57
CA ASP A 39 -28.86 15.16 -37.71
C ASP A 39 -29.52 14.08 -36.84
N VAL A 40 -30.86 14.10 -36.77
CA VAL A 40 -31.66 13.04 -36.14
C VAL A 40 -32.46 12.24 -37.19
N ASP A 41 -32.46 12.69 -38.45
CA ASP A 41 -33.27 12.10 -39.53
C ASP A 41 -32.46 11.29 -40.56
N THR A 42 -31.28 10.77 -40.19
CA THR A 42 -30.68 9.67 -40.95
C THR A 42 -31.11 8.33 -40.32
N PRO A 43 -31.96 7.52 -41.00
CA PRO A 43 -32.21 6.15 -40.56
C PRO A 43 -30.95 5.33 -40.84
N SER A 44 -29.95 5.43 -39.97
CA SER A 44 -28.79 4.54 -39.99
C SER A 44 -29.23 3.18 -39.44
N VAL A 45 -29.94 2.42 -40.27
CA VAL A 45 -30.27 1.03 -39.98
C VAL A 45 -28.98 0.22 -40.10
N HIS A 46 -28.17 0.27 -39.05
CA HIS A 46 -27.06 -0.65 -38.87
C HIS A 46 -27.67 -1.99 -38.46
N THR A 47 -27.69 -2.93 -39.39
CA THR A 47 -28.08 -4.32 -39.08
C THR A 47 -27.05 -4.87 -38.11
N VAL A 48 -27.49 -5.13 -36.90
CA VAL A 48 -26.67 -5.76 -35.88
C VAL A 48 -26.41 -7.21 -36.29
N PRO A 49 -25.15 -7.68 -36.30
CA PRO A 49 -24.82 -9.07 -36.55
C PRO A 49 -25.59 -10.01 -35.61
N SER A 50 -26.00 -11.19 -36.10
CA SER A 50 -26.78 -12.16 -35.31
C SER A 50 -26.07 -12.66 -34.04
N ASP A 51 -24.75 -12.54 -34.01
CA ASP A 51 -23.85 -12.93 -32.93
C ASP A 51 -23.55 -11.79 -31.93
N TYR A 52 -24.09 -10.59 -32.12
CA TYR A 52 -23.88 -9.44 -31.23
C TYR A 52 -24.21 -9.73 -29.76
N ALA A 53 -25.21 -10.58 -29.50
CA ALA A 53 -25.57 -10.97 -28.14
C ALA A 53 -24.45 -11.75 -27.44
N SER A 54 -23.72 -12.56 -28.20
CA SER A 54 -22.62 -13.43 -27.74
C SER A 54 -21.24 -12.80 -27.79
N GLN A 55 -21.05 -11.64 -28.44
CA GLN A 55 -19.77 -10.94 -28.46
C GLN A 55 -19.43 -10.36 -27.08
N GLU A 56 -18.18 -10.55 -26.64
CA GLU A 56 -17.65 -9.97 -25.40
C GLU A 56 -17.47 -8.45 -25.51
N VAL A 57 -17.08 -7.96 -26.69
CA VAL A 57 -16.89 -6.54 -26.98
C VAL A 57 -17.92 -6.08 -28.00
N LYS A 58 -18.89 -5.28 -27.55
CA LYS A 58 -20.06 -4.91 -28.35
C LYS A 58 -19.94 -3.56 -29.05
N THR A 59 -18.99 -2.73 -28.61
CA THR A 59 -18.80 -1.39 -29.18
C THR A 59 -17.33 -1.12 -29.45
N GLU A 60 -17.05 -0.34 -30.49
CA GLU A 60 -15.68 0.09 -30.82
C GLU A 60 -15.03 0.89 -29.68
N THR A 61 -15.83 1.64 -28.92
CA THR A 61 -15.38 2.34 -27.71
C THR A 61 -14.98 1.40 -26.57
N GLN A 62 -15.61 0.22 -26.45
CA GLN A 62 -15.20 -0.80 -25.49
C GLN A 62 -13.90 -1.49 -25.95
N ALA A 63 -13.78 -1.79 -27.25
CA ALA A 63 -12.55 -2.33 -27.83
C ALA A 63 -11.36 -1.39 -27.57
N GLY A 64 -11.53 -0.11 -27.87
CA GLY A 64 -10.48 0.89 -27.62
C GLY A 64 -10.19 1.15 -26.14
N ARG A 65 -11.09 0.79 -25.21
CA ARG A 65 -10.78 0.81 -23.77
C ARG A 65 -9.92 -0.38 -23.39
N ILE A 66 -10.27 -1.57 -23.87
CA ILE A 66 -9.54 -2.81 -23.60
C ILE A 66 -8.11 -2.72 -24.14
N GLU A 67 -7.92 -2.28 -25.39
CA GLU A 67 -6.57 -2.09 -25.95
C GLU A 67 -5.71 -1.13 -25.11
N ARG A 68 -6.30 -0.04 -24.61
CA ARG A 68 -5.55 0.89 -23.74
C ARG A 68 -5.21 0.31 -22.38
N GLU A 69 -6.11 -0.50 -21.81
CA GLU A 69 -5.88 -1.20 -20.55
C GLU A 69 -4.81 -2.28 -20.71
N GLU A 70 -4.83 -3.03 -21.82
CA GLU A 70 -3.83 -4.05 -22.16
C GLU A 70 -2.45 -3.41 -22.39
N VAL A 71 -2.37 -2.34 -23.19
CA VAL A 71 -1.10 -1.61 -23.41
C VAL A 71 -0.56 -1.04 -22.10
N ALA A 72 -1.43 -0.50 -21.23
CA ALA A 72 -1.00 -0.01 -19.92
C ALA A 72 -0.52 -1.13 -18.99
N GLN A 73 -1.13 -2.32 -19.07
CA GLN A 73 -0.71 -3.50 -18.32
C GLN A 73 0.64 -4.02 -18.83
N GLU A 74 0.81 -4.17 -20.14
CA GLU A 74 2.09 -4.61 -20.73
C GLU A 74 3.23 -3.65 -20.40
N GLU A 75 2.99 -2.33 -20.45
CA GLU A 75 3.98 -1.35 -20.02
C GLU A 75 4.33 -1.46 -18.53
N ALA A 76 3.34 -1.71 -17.68
CA ALA A 76 3.56 -1.89 -16.25
C ALA A 76 4.37 -3.17 -15.96
N GLU A 77 4.05 -4.28 -16.64
CA GLU A 77 4.78 -5.53 -16.54
C GLU A 77 6.22 -5.38 -17.07
N ALA A 78 6.42 -4.73 -18.21
CA ALA A 78 7.75 -4.48 -18.77
C ALA A 78 8.62 -3.65 -17.82
N ARG A 79 8.04 -2.63 -17.18
CA ARG A 79 8.74 -1.82 -16.16
C ARG A 79 9.07 -2.64 -14.93
N ALA A 80 8.13 -3.45 -14.44
CA ALA A 80 8.35 -4.33 -13.29
C ALA A 80 9.47 -5.36 -13.57
N HIS A 81 9.48 -5.97 -14.76
CA HIS A 81 10.54 -6.89 -15.18
C HIS A 81 11.91 -6.20 -15.29
N ALA A 82 11.96 -5.00 -15.88
CA ALA A 82 13.19 -4.22 -15.98
C ALA A 82 13.75 -3.85 -14.60
N GLU A 83 12.90 -3.43 -13.66
CA GLU A 83 13.29 -3.12 -12.29
C GLU A 83 13.76 -4.37 -11.53
N ALA A 84 13.07 -5.50 -11.71
CA ALA A 84 13.47 -6.77 -11.12
C ALA A 84 14.84 -7.24 -11.63
N ASP A 85 15.12 -7.10 -12.93
CA ASP A 85 16.42 -7.47 -13.50
C ASP A 85 17.56 -6.55 -13.04
N LEU A 86 17.29 -5.25 -12.92
CA LEU A 86 18.26 -4.31 -12.35
C LEU A 86 18.52 -4.61 -10.87
N ALA A 87 17.48 -4.93 -10.09
CA ALA A 87 17.61 -5.36 -8.71
C ALA A 87 18.41 -6.67 -8.61
N LYS A 88 18.16 -7.64 -9.48
CA LYS A 88 18.86 -8.93 -9.51
C LYS A 88 20.34 -8.78 -9.90
N LYS A 89 20.66 -7.89 -10.85
CA LYS A 89 22.05 -7.55 -11.21
C LYS A 89 22.78 -6.84 -10.08
N LYS A 90 22.14 -5.85 -9.43
CA LYS A 90 22.69 -5.18 -8.23
C LYS A 90 22.86 -6.15 -7.05
N ALA A 91 21.90 -7.08 -6.89
CA ALA A 91 21.98 -8.13 -5.89
C ALA A 91 23.15 -9.06 -6.19
N ARG A 92 23.34 -9.56 -7.43
CA ARG A 92 24.48 -10.40 -7.80
C ARG A 92 25.84 -9.72 -7.60
N GLY A 93 25.97 -8.46 -8.00
CA GLY A 93 27.23 -7.70 -7.82
C GLY A 93 27.60 -7.46 -6.35
N GLY A 94 26.60 -7.30 -5.48
CA GLY A 94 26.79 -7.17 -4.03
C GLY A 94 26.74 -8.49 -3.26
N ALA A 95 26.23 -9.57 -3.85
CA ALA A 95 25.88 -10.81 -3.16
C ALA A 95 27.11 -11.49 -2.55
N GLY A 96 28.23 -11.56 -3.26
CA GLY A 96 29.44 -12.20 -2.73
C GLY A 96 30.01 -11.48 -1.49
N ALA A 97 30.02 -10.14 -1.52
CA ALA A 97 30.52 -9.34 -0.40
C ALA A 97 29.52 -9.25 0.76
N ARG A 98 28.22 -9.35 0.48
CA ARG A 98 27.16 -9.40 1.50
C ARG A 98 27.05 -10.80 2.12
N ALA A 99 27.23 -11.85 1.34
CA ALA A 99 27.23 -13.24 1.81
C ALA A 99 28.36 -13.47 2.81
N ARG A 100 29.60 -13.07 2.47
CA ARG A 100 30.74 -13.17 3.39
C ARG A 100 30.55 -12.33 4.66
N ARG A 101 29.94 -11.15 4.56
CA ARG A 101 29.60 -10.33 5.73
C ARG A 101 28.53 -11.01 6.59
N ALA A 102 27.48 -11.54 5.98
CA ALA A 102 26.41 -12.25 6.67
C ALA A 102 26.93 -13.50 7.38
N GLU A 103 27.82 -14.25 6.74
CA GLU A 103 28.47 -15.43 7.32
C GLU A 103 29.34 -15.05 8.52
N SER A 104 30.13 -13.97 8.42
CA SER A 104 30.93 -13.45 9.54
C SER A 104 30.08 -12.89 10.69
N TRP A 105 28.91 -12.32 10.39
CA TRP A 105 27.96 -11.79 11.37
C TRP A 105 27.24 -12.92 12.10
N LEU A 106 26.78 -13.95 11.37
CA LEU A 106 26.19 -15.16 11.94
C LEU A 106 27.18 -15.90 12.82
N ALA A 107 28.44 -16.06 12.38
CA ALA A 107 29.48 -16.72 13.17
C ALA A 107 29.68 -16.04 14.54
N LYS A 108 29.80 -14.70 14.56
CA LYS A 108 29.92 -13.92 15.80
C LYS A 108 28.70 -14.07 16.71
N HIS A 109 27.51 -14.10 16.13
CA HIS A 109 26.29 -14.26 16.93
C HIS A 109 26.10 -15.69 17.45
N PHE A 110 26.48 -16.72 16.68
CA PHE A 110 26.46 -18.09 17.18
C PHE A 110 27.47 -18.33 18.30
N GLU A 111 28.63 -17.67 18.27
CA GLU A 111 29.56 -17.66 19.42
C GLU A 111 28.90 -17.08 20.67
N THR A 112 28.19 -15.94 20.56
CA THR A 112 27.47 -15.34 21.70
C THR A 112 26.29 -16.16 22.20
N VAL A 113 25.72 -17.03 21.35
CA VAL A 113 24.65 -17.97 21.74
C VAL A 113 25.25 -19.17 22.48
N GLY A 114 26.44 -19.64 22.07
CA GLY A 114 27.14 -20.78 22.67
C GLY A 114 27.67 -20.52 24.08
N GLU A 115 27.82 -19.25 24.48
CA GLU A 115 28.34 -18.86 25.78
C GLU A 115 27.34 -19.08 26.94
N GLY A 116 26.08 -19.40 26.63
CA GLY A 116 25.08 -19.87 27.60
C GLY A 116 24.58 -18.78 28.56
N GLY A 117 23.28 -18.45 28.46
CA GLY A 117 22.65 -17.49 29.37
C GLY A 117 21.45 -16.79 28.74
N ALA A 118 20.80 -15.92 29.52
CA ALA A 118 19.62 -15.17 29.07
C ALA A 118 19.88 -14.31 27.82
N ALA A 119 21.10 -13.80 27.65
CA ALA A 119 21.51 -13.04 26.47
C ALA A 119 21.62 -13.91 25.21
N GLY A 120 22.17 -15.13 25.32
CA GLY A 120 22.27 -16.09 24.21
C GLY A 120 20.90 -16.59 23.75
N ALA A 121 19.97 -16.85 24.68
CA ALA A 121 18.59 -17.20 24.36
C ALA A 121 17.87 -16.08 23.58
N LEU A 122 18.10 -14.81 23.96
CA LEU A 122 17.50 -13.67 23.29
C LEU A 122 18.07 -13.45 21.89
N ALA A 123 19.40 -13.60 21.74
CA ALA A 123 20.07 -13.50 20.45
C ALA A 123 19.54 -14.58 19.48
N LEU A 124 19.36 -15.81 19.95
CA LEU A 124 18.78 -16.89 19.16
C LEU A 124 17.32 -16.60 18.75
N ALA A 125 16.50 -16.08 19.67
CA ALA A 125 15.12 -15.72 19.38
C ALA A 125 15.01 -14.64 18.30
N ASN A 126 15.85 -13.59 18.39
CA ASN A 126 15.88 -12.52 17.39
C ASN A 126 16.36 -13.02 16.01
N ILE A 127 17.35 -13.92 15.97
CA ILE A 127 17.79 -14.53 14.71
C ILE A 127 16.67 -15.36 14.08
N MET A 128 16.00 -16.21 14.86
CA MET A 128 14.89 -17.03 14.38
C MET A 128 13.73 -16.16 13.89
N ALA A 129 13.46 -15.05 14.56
CA ALA A 129 12.46 -14.07 14.13
C ALA A 129 12.81 -13.43 12.78
N VAL A 130 14.05 -12.94 12.62
CA VAL A 130 14.50 -12.30 11.37
C VAL A 130 14.49 -13.31 10.21
N VAL A 131 14.98 -14.53 10.43
CA VAL A 131 15.00 -15.59 9.41
C VAL A 131 13.57 -16.03 9.08
N GLY A 132 12.70 -16.21 10.08
CA GLY A 132 11.30 -16.58 9.87
C GLY A 132 10.50 -15.51 9.13
N LEU A 133 10.64 -14.24 9.52
CA LEU A 133 9.94 -13.12 8.90
C LEU A 133 10.43 -12.88 7.46
N SER A 134 11.75 -12.92 7.24
CA SER A 134 12.33 -12.73 5.90
C SER A 134 12.00 -13.88 4.96
N GLY A 135 12.02 -15.14 5.44
CA GLY A 135 11.60 -16.30 4.67
C GLY A 135 10.11 -16.24 4.30
N TRP A 136 9.25 -15.82 5.23
CA TRP A 136 7.82 -15.66 4.96
C TRP A 136 7.54 -14.54 3.95
N LEU A 137 8.19 -13.38 4.08
CA LEU A 137 8.06 -12.26 3.14
C LEU A 137 8.54 -12.65 1.73
N GLY A 138 9.72 -13.27 1.64
CA GLY A 138 10.38 -13.57 0.36
C GLY A 138 9.76 -14.74 -0.40
N PHE A 139 9.35 -15.81 0.29
CA PHE A 139 8.87 -17.03 -0.39
C PHE A 139 7.35 -17.05 -0.58
N LYS A 140 6.58 -16.43 0.33
CA LYS A 140 5.13 -16.57 0.37
C LYS A 140 4.40 -15.25 0.13
N ALA A 141 4.78 -14.18 0.83
CA ALA A 141 4.09 -12.90 0.68
C ALA A 141 4.29 -12.29 -0.72
N TRP A 142 5.51 -12.34 -1.27
CA TRP A 142 5.78 -11.85 -2.63
C TRP A 142 4.98 -12.60 -3.70
N GLY A 143 4.96 -13.94 -3.65
CA GLY A 143 4.20 -14.76 -4.60
C GLY A 143 2.68 -14.62 -4.47
N LEU A 144 2.16 -14.27 -3.29
CA LEU A 144 0.74 -13.97 -3.10
C LEU A 144 0.36 -12.55 -3.51
N TYR A 145 1.28 -11.59 -3.36
CA TYR A 145 1.13 -10.22 -3.83
C TYR A 145 1.04 -10.17 -5.35
N ASP A 146 1.97 -10.85 -6.03
CA ASP A 146 2.04 -10.95 -7.49
C ASP A 146 0.77 -11.57 -8.09
N ARG A 147 0.12 -12.45 -7.35
CA ARG A 147 -1.15 -13.11 -7.74
C ARG A 147 -2.40 -12.34 -7.32
N GLY A 148 -2.27 -11.18 -6.66
CA GLY A 148 -3.41 -10.40 -6.14
C GLY A 148 -4.24 -11.13 -5.06
N THR A 149 -3.70 -12.16 -4.43
CA THR A 149 -4.41 -13.05 -3.49
C THR A 149 -4.00 -12.83 -2.03
N LEU A 150 -3.33 -11.70 -1.75
CA LEU A 150 -2.83 -11.40 -0.42
C LEU A 150 -4.00 -11.01 0.50
N GLY A 151 -4.53 -12.02 1.21
CA GLY A 151 -5.67 -11.88 2.09
C GLY A 151 -5.32 -11.42 3.50
N TRP A 152 -6.35 -11.04 4.25
CA TRP A 152 -6.24 -10.70 5.67
C TRP A 152 -5.74 -11.86 6.53
N LYS A 153 -5.99 -13.10 6.11
CA LYS A 153 -5.49 -14.31 6.79
C LYS A 153 -3.97 -14.37 6.72
N GLU A 154 -3.39 -14.04 5.59
CA GLU A 154 -1.96 -14.03 5.34
C GLU A 154 -1.30 -12.83 6.02
N ALA A 155 -1.92 -11.65 5.93
CA ALA A 155 -1.50 -10.49 6.71
C ALA A 155 -1.46 -10.82 8.23
N GLY A 156 -2.44 -11.58 8.73
CA GLY A 156 -2.49 -12.05 10.12
C GLY A 156 -1.32 -12.96 10.51
N ILE A 157 -0.81 -13.79 9.60
CA ILE A 157 0.38 -14.61 9.85
C ILE A 157 1.62 -13.72 10.03
N GLY A 158 1.79 -12.71 9.17
CA GLY A 158 2.88 -11.73 9.31
C GLY A 158 2.80 -10.95 10.63
N LEU A 159 1.60 -10.52 10.99
CA LEU A 159 1.33 -9.78 12.23
C LEU A 159 1.57 -10.67 13.48
N GLY A 160 1.26 -11.96 13.39
CA GLY A 160 1.54 -12.95 14.45
C GLY A 160 3.03 -13.15 14.71
N VAL A 161 3.86 -13.19 13.66
CA VAL A 161 5.33 -13.26 13.81
C VAL A 161 5.86 -12.00 14.49
N LEU A 162 5.43 -10.81 14.06
CA LEU A 162 5.81 -9.54 14.70
C LEU A 162 5.36 -9.47 16.17
N GLY A 163 4.16 -9.95 16.47
CA GLY A 163 3.63 -10.03 17.83
C GLY A 163 4.48 -10.92 18.74
N ALA A 164 4.93 -12.09 18.26
CA ALA A 164 5.80 -12.98 19.02
C ALA A 164 7.15 -12.33 19.38
N VAL A 165 7.72 -11.54 18.46
CA VAL A 165 8.97 -10.78 18.70
C VAL A 165 8.75 -9.70 19.76
N GLY A 166 7.68 -8.92 19.64
CA GLY A 166 7.37 -7.85 20.59
C GLY A 166 7.14 -8.36 22.01
N VAL A 167 6.52 -9.54 22.18
CA VAL A 167 6.37 -10.17 23.50
C VAL A 167 7.72 -10.58 24.08
N ALA A 168 8.62 -11.14 23.27
CA ALA A 168 9.95 -11.53 23.72
C ALA A 168 10.79 -10.31 24.16
N GLU A 169 10.78 -9.22 23.39
CA GLU A 169 11.46 -7.97 23.75
C GLU A 169 10.84 -7.32 25.01
N GLY A 170 9.52 -7.34 25.15
CA GLY A 170 8.83 -6.82 26.33
C GLY A 170 9.20 -7.55 27.63
N PHE A 171 9.32 -8.87 27.59
CA PHE A 171 9.81 -9.65 28.73
C PHE A 171 11.28 -9.32 29.07
N PHE A 172 12.11 -9.09 28.05
CA PHE A 172 13.51 -8.72 28.25
C PHE A 172 13.68 -7.33 28.86
N LEU A 173 12.94 -6.33 28.38
CA LEU A 173 12.94 -4.97 28.93
C LEU A 173 12.47 -4.97 30.39
N ASN A 174 11.42 -5.75 30.70
CA ASN A 174 10.94 -5.93 32.07
C ASN A 174 12.01 -6.59 32.96
N TYR A 175 12.65 -7.67 32.49
CA TYR A 175 13.71 -8.35 33.23
C TYR A 175 14.95 -7.45 33.45
N LEU A 176 15.38 -6.70 32.43
CA LEU A 176 16.50 -5.77 32.54
C LEU A 176 16.18 -4.58 33.46
N SER A 177 14.93 -4.11 33.50
CA SER A 177 14.49 -3.07 34.43
C SER A 177 14.48 -3.54 35.89
N GLN A 178 14.10 -4.79 36.17
CA GLN A 178 14.11 -5.35 37.52
C GLN A 178 15.53 -5.63 38.04
N THR A 179 16.48 -5.94 37.17
CA THR A 179 17.88 -6.14 37.54
C THR A 179 18.62 -4.83 37.81
N LYS A 180 18.30 -3.74 37.07
CA LYS A 180 18.81 -2.39 37.37
C LYS A 180 18.21 -1.77 38.63
N GLY A 181 16.97 -2.11 39.00
CA GLY A 181 16.32 -1.60 40.21
C GLY A 181 16.85 -2.17 41.53
N LYS A 182 17.70 -3.22 41.51
CA LYS A 182 18.27 -3.86 42.71
C LYS A 182 19.68 -3.38 43.08
N GLN A 183 20.19 -2.33 42.43
CA GLN A 183 21.54 -1.77 42.64
C GLN A 183 21.53 -0.37 43.27
N GLN A 184 20.45 0.00 44.00
CA GLN A 184 20.43 1.17 44.88
C GLN A 184 20.12 0.77 46.32
#